data_AF-A0A382L5C7-F1
#
_entry.id   AF-A0A382L5C7-F1
#
_cell.length_a   1.000
_cell.length_b   1.000
_cell.length_c   1.000
_cell.angle_alpha   90.00
_cell.angle_beta   90.00
_cell.angle_gamma   90.00
#
_symmetry.space_group_name_H-M   'P 1'
#
loop_
_entity.id
_entity.type
_entity.pdbx_description
1 polymer ?
#
loop_
_entity_poly.entity_id
_entity_poly.type
_entity_poly.pdbx_seq_one_letter_code
_entity_poly.pdbx_strand_id
1 'polypeptide(L)'
;MEIRKTEVTKFNMGNIKFLITLLSVLFLSTGWGQADFISPKDVVSVDVFLSQDRVHRIEEVKFALVTEIKEGWHINANQVDSEFAIPTEIFIDSLEGVTARGSIFPEFERKQFPFSEDALPVFEG
;
A
#
# COMPACT_ATOMS: atom_id res chain seq x y z
N MET A 1 -72.80 6.04 0.08
CA MET A 1 -71.49 6.40 -0.51
C MET A 1 -70.83 7.38 0.44
N GLU A 2 -69.95 6.87 1.30
CA GLU A 2 -69.38 7.63 2.41
C GLU A 2 -67.96 8.05 2.04
N ILE A 3 -67.74 9.36 1.90
CA ILE A 3 -66.45 9.93 1.50
C ILE A 3 -65.60 10.07 2.77
N ARG A 4 -64.58 9.22 2.93
CA ARG A 4 -63.57 9.38 3.98
C ARG A 4 -62.75 10.63 3.69
N LYS A 5 -62.75 11.58 4.63
CA LYS A 5 -61.82 12.72 4.62
C LYS A 5 -60.43 12.20 4.98
N THR A 6 -59.49 12.34 4.06
CA THR A 6 -58.07 12.08 4.32
C THR A 6 -57.50 13.25 5.11
N GLU A 7 -57.11 13.02 6.37
CA GLU A 7 -56.33 14.00 7.12
C GLU A 7 -54.90 14.03 6.56
N VAL A 8 -54.55 15.14 5.91
CA VAL A 8 -53.16 15.42 5.55
C VAL A 8 -52.50 16.00 6.79
N THR A 9 -51.69 15.19 7.48
CA THR A 9 -50.91 15.60 8.64
C THR A 9 -49.98 16.74 8.23
N LYS A 10 -50.20 17.95 8.78
CA LYS A 10 -49.32 19.10 8.55
C LYS A 10 -47.95 18.81 9.17
N PHE A 11 -46.95 18.62 8.33
CA PHE A 11 -45.56 18.45 8.75
C PHE A 11 -45.08 19.67 9.55
N ASN A 12 -44.59 19.45 10.76
CA ASN A 12 -44.10 20.51 11.63
C ASN A 12 -42.69 20.95 11.20
N MET A 13 -42.61 22.15 10.61
CA MET A 13 -41.37 22.76 10.11
C MET A 13 -40.28 22.89 11.20
N GLY A 14 -40.66 22.95 12.49
CA GLY A 14 -39.73 22.99 13.61
C GLY A 14 -38.98 21.67 13.81
N ASN A 15 -39.68 20.54 13.65
CA ASN A 15 -39.07 19.21 13.76
C ASN A 15 -38.14 18.92 12.59
N ILE A 16 -38.43 19.45 11.40
CA ILE A 16 -37.56 19.38 10.23
C ILE A 16 -36.27 20.17 10.43
N LYS A 17 -36.35 21.40 10.96
CA LYS A 17 -35.15 22.20 11.25
C LYS A 17 -34.29 21.53 12.31
N PHE A 18 -34.90 21.01 13.37
CA PHE A 18 -34.20 20.27 14.41
C PHE A 18 -33.51 19.01 13.87
N LEU A 19 -34.21 18.24 13.02
CA LEU A 19 -33.66 17.05 12.38
C LEU A 19 -32.49 17.38 11.44
N ILE A 20 -32.60 18.46 10.65
CA ILE A 20 -31.52 18.93 9.78
C ILE A 20 -30.31 19.35 10.63
N THR A 21 -30.52 20.12 11.70
CA THR A 21 -29.43 20.53 12.61
C THR A 21 -28.76 19.32 13.26
N LEU A 22 -29.53 18.32 13.71
CA LEU A 22 -29.00 17.09 14.28
C LEU A 22 -28.16 16.30 13.25
N LEU A 23 -28.65 16.22 12.01
CA LEU A 23 -27.95 15.55 10.92
C LEU A 23 -26.64 16.28 10.56
N SER A 24 -26.63 17.62 10.54
CA SER A 24 -25.44 18.43 10.27
C SER A 24 -24.35 18.26 11.33
N VAL A 25 -24.73 18.14 12.61
CA VAL A 25 -23.77 17.85 13.70
C VAL A 25 -23.17 16.44 13.56
N LEU A 26 -23.97 15.47 13.13
CA LEU A 26 -23.48 14.12 12.85
C LEU A 26 -22.44 14.10 11.72
N PHE A 27 -22.67 14.85 10.63
CA PHE A 27 -21.74 14.95 9.50
C PHE A 27 -20.42 15.67 9.82
N LEU A 28 -20.39 16.56 10.82
CA LEU A 28 -19.16 17.20 11.31
C LEU A 28 -18.29 16.26 12.18
N SER A 29 -18.89 15.23 12.77
CA SER A 29 -18.19 14.27 13.65
C SER A 29 -17.55 13.10 12.88
N THR A 30 -18.04 12.81 11.68
CA THR A 30 -17.37 11.89 10.76
C THR A 30 -16.36 12.70 9.98
N GLY A 31 -15.17 12.89 10.56
CA GLY A 31 -14.01 13.40 9.82
C GLY A 31 -13.93 12.65 8.51
N TRP A 32 -14.13 13.35 7.40
CA TRP A 32 -13.97 12.77 6.08
C TRP A 32 -12.57 12.19 6.05
N GLY A 33 -12.46 10.87 5.96
CA GLY A 33 -11.18 10.22 5.74
C GLY A 33 -10.61 10.77 4.45
N GLN A 34 -9.75 11.77 4.56
CA GLN A 34 -8.84 12.13 3.50
C GLN A 34 -8.01 10.86 3.33
N ALA A 35 -8.27 10.09 2.28
CA ALA A 35 -7.34 9.06 1.87
C ALA A 35 -6.07 9.81 1.49
N ASP A 36 -5.08 9.84 2.39
CA ASP A 36 -3.77 10.36 2.07
C ASP A 36 -3.23 9.50 0.93
N PHE A 37 -3.23 10.08 -0.28
CA PHE A 37 -2.62 9.45 -1.44
C PHE A 37 -1.11 9.48 -1.22
N ILE A 38 -0.61 8.43 -0.58
CA ILE A 38 0.83 8.23 -0.38
C ILE A 38 1.40 7.74 -1.71
N SER A 39 2.43 8.42 -2.23
CA SER A 39 3.12 7.97 -3.42
C SER A 39 4.00 6.76 -3.10
N PRO A 40 4.15 5.76 -3.98
CA PRO A 40 5.03 4.62 -3.73
C PRO A 40 6.46 5.01 -3.34
N LYS A 41 7.00 6.10 -3.94
CA LYS A 41 8.32 6.65 -3.61
C LYS A 41 8.45 7.20 -2.18
N ASP A 42 7.32 7.50 -1.54
CA ASP A 42 7.26 7.98 -0.16
C ASP A 42 7.10 6.81 0.83
N VAL A 43 6.95 5.57 0.31
CA VAL A 43 6.86 4.31 1.07
C VAL A 43 8.14 3.50 0.94
N VAL A 44 8.70 3.43 -0.26
CA VAL A 44 9.89 2.64 -0.57
C VAL A 44 10.94 3.53 -1.21
N SER A 45 12.11 3.61 -0.59
CA SER A 45 13.31 4.20 -1.18
C SER A 45 14.32 3.11 -1.52
N VAL A 46 15.19 3.36 -2.50
CA VAL A 46 16.23 2.41 -2.92
C VAL A 46 17.53 3.17 -3.13
N ASP A 47 18.55 2.77 -2.38
CA ASP A 47 19.93 3.23 -2.53
C ASP A 47 20.79 2.14 -3.15
N VAL A 48 21.73 2.55 -4.01
CA VAL A 48 22.65 1.64 -4.72
C VAL A 48 24.06 1.87 -4.22
N PHE A 49 24.69 0.80 -3.74
CA PHE A 49 26.09 0.80 -3.31
C PHE A 49 26.91 -0.09 -4.23
N LEU A 50 28.06 0.43 -4.67
CA LEU A 50 28.99 -0.32 -5.52
C LEU A 50 30.16 -0.82 -4.68
N SER A 51 30.65 -2.04 -4.96
CA SER A 51 31.83 -2.58 -4.28
C SER A 51 33.13 -1.85 -4.66
N GLN A 52 33.12 -1.13 -5.78
CA GLN A 52 34.29 -0.42 -6.33
C GLN A 52 33.85 0.66 -7.33
N ASP A 53 34.69 1.70 -7.48
CA ASP A 53 34.43 2.83 -8.39
C ASP A 53 34.77 2.54 -9.85
N ARG A 54 35.61 1.53 -10.09
CA ARG A 54 36.15 1.19 -11.42
C ARG A 54 36.31 -0.31 -11.56
N VAL A 55 36.08 -0.83 -12.77
CA VAL A 55 36.11 -2.26 -13.08
C VAL A 55 37.05 -2.49 -14.25
N HIS A 56 37.99 -3.43 -14.14
CA HIS A 56 38.79 -3.88 -15.29
C HIS A 56 38.06 -4.97 -16.07
N ARG A 57 38.54 -5.27 -17.27
CA ARG A 57 38.00 -6.38 -18.07
C ARG A 57 38.11 -7.70 -17.31
N ILE A 58 37.06 -8.51 -17.39
CA ILE A 58 36.97 -9.87 -16.82
C ILE A 58 36.83 -9.89 -15.29
N GLU A 59 36.75 -8.74 -14.63
CA GLU A 59 36.47 -8.66 -13.19
C GLU A 59 34.98 -8.82 -12.88
N GLU A 60 34.68 -9.41 -11.72
CA GLU A 60 33.35 -9.41 -11.14
C GLU A 60 33.19 -8.15 -10.27
N VAL A 61 32.08 -7.43 -10.45
CA VAL A 61 31.68 -6.33 -9.57
C VAL A 61 30.42 -6.72 -8.83
N LYS A 62 30.33 -6.32 -7.56
CA LYS A 62 29.12 -6.49 -6.75
C LYS A 62 28.50 -5.13 -6.50
N PHE A 63 27.17 -5.13 -6.42
CA PHE A 63 26.41 -3.99 -5.95
C PHE A 63 25.40 -4.47 -4.93
N ALA A 64 25.06 -3.60 -4.00
CA ALA A 64 24.00 -3.80 -3.03
C ALA A 64 22.89 -2.80 -3.32
N LEU A 65 21.66 -3.29 -3.31
CA LEU A 65 20.47 -2.46 -3.26
C LEU A 65 20.02 -2.46 -1.80
N VAL A 66 19.97 -1.29 -1.18
CA VAL A 66 19.42 -1.10 0.16
C VAL A 66 18.08 -0.43 -0.02
N THR A 67 17.05 -1.12 0.40
CA THR A 67 15.68 -0.63 0.36
C THR A 67 15.27 -0.23 1.76
N GLU A 68 14.70 0.95 1.93
CA GLU A 68 14.04 1.36 3.18
C GLU A 68 12.53 1.35 2.94
N ILE A 69 11.80 0.67 3.82
CA ILE A 69 10.35 0.52 3.74
C ILE A 69 9.74 1.22 4.94
N LYS A 70 8.98 2.28 4.65
CA LYS A 70 8.33 3.10 5.67
C LYS A 70 7.56 2.24 6.67
N GLU A 71 7.71 2.56 7.96
CA GLU A 71 7.08 1.81 9.03
C GLU A 71 5.55 1.67 8.84
N GLY A 72 5.06 0.45 9.12
CA GLY A 72 3.67 0.05 8.88
C GLY A 72 3.41 -0.45 7.46
N TRP A 73 4.38 -0.36 6.55
CA TRP A 73 4.32 -0.93 5.20
C TRP A 73 5.24 -2.14 5.05
N HIS A 74 5.00 -2.89 3.97
CA HIS A 74 5.78 -4.04 3.56
C HIS A 74 5.79 -4.15 2.03
N ILE A 75 6.75 -4.90 1.52
CA ILE A 75 6.70 -5.46 0.16
C ILE A 75 6.69 -6.98 0.25
N ASN A 76 6.14 -7.65 -0.75
CA ASN A 76 6.24 -9.11 -0.82
C ASN A 76 7.70 -9.53 -0.92
N ALA A 77 8.06 -10.67 -0.34
CA ALA A 77 9.38 -11.24 -0.53
C ALA A 77 9.61 -11.66 -1.99
N ASN A 78 10.86 -12.01 -2.32
CA ASN A 78 11.20 -12.58 -3.62
C ASN A 78 10.66 -14.02 -3.79
N GLN A 79 10.37 -14.71 -2.69
CA GLN A 79 9.66 -15.99 -2.67
C GLN A 79 8.26 -15.76 -2.13
N VAL A 80 7.24 -16.17 -2.90
CA VAL A 80 5.84 -16.01 -2.53
C VAL A 80 5.11 -17.34 -2.58
N ASP A 81 4.13 -17.51 -1.69
CA ASP A 81 3.36 -18.74 -1.56
C ASP A 81 2.02 -18.69 -2.33
N SER A 82 1.68 -17.55 -2.92
CA SER A 82 0.42 -17.33 -3.63
C SER A 82 0.67 -16.82 -5.05
N GLU A 83 -0.08 -17.34 -6.02
CA GLU A 83 -0.07 -16.87 -7.41
C GLU A 83 -0.60 -15.44 -7.58
N PHE A 84 -1.32 -14.92 -6.57
CA PHE A 84 -1.83 -13.55 -6.56
C PHE A 84 -0.84 -12.54 -5.97
N ALA A 85 0.26 -13.01 -5.36
CA ALA A 85 1.30 -12.16 -4.83
C ALA A 85 2.35 -11.87 -5.92
N ILE A 86 2.64 -10.59 -6.14
CA ILE A 86 3.71 -10.17 -7.04
C ILE A 86 5.02 -10.21 -6.26
N PRO A 87 5.98 -11.09 -6.61
CA PRO A 87 7.25 -11.18 -5.88
C PRO A 87 8.13 -9.95 -6.12
N THR A 88 9.01 -9.66 -5.17
CA THR A 88 10.07 -8.65 -5.41
C THR A 88 11.12 -9.22 -6.36
N GLU A 89 11.36 -8.52 -7.46
CA GLU A 89 12.32 -8.90 -8.50
C GLU A 89 13.35 -7.78 -8.75
N ILE A 90 14.57 -8.17 -9.12
CA ILE A 90 15.64 -7.23 -9.49
C ILE A 90 15.96 -7.47 -10.97
N PHE A 91 15.73 -6.44 -11.79
CA PHE A 91 16.06 -6.44 -13.21
C PHE A 91 17.31 -5.58 -13.43
N ILE A 92 18.28 -6.12 -14.16
CA ILE A 92 19.54 -5.44 -14.47
C ILE A 92 19.62 -5.31 -15.99
N ASP A 93 19.39 -4.10 -16.49
CA ASP A 93 19.68 -3.76 -17.87
C ASP A 93 21.19 -3.57 -18.03
N SER A 94 21.87 -4.65 -18.42
CA SER A 94 23.32 -4.65 -18.60
C SER A 94 23.73 -4.08 -19.97
N LEU A 95 24.83 -3.33 -19.98
CA LEU A 95 25.48 -2.87 -21.21
C LEU A 95 26.11 -4.05 -21.97
N GLU A 96 26.37 -3.86 -23.27
CA GLU A 96 27.09 -4.83 -24.09
C GLU A 96 28.45 -5.19 -23.46
N GLY A 97 28.74 -6.49 -23.36
CA GLY A 97 29.96 -7.00 -22.73
C GLY A 97 29.89 -7.15 -21.21
N VAL A 98 28.77 -6.80 -20.57
CA VAL A 98 28.49 -7.09 -19.15
C VAL A 98 27.48 -8.22 -19.06
N THR A 99 27.73 -9.17 -18.15
CA THR A 99 26.77 -10.24 -17.84
C THR A 99 26.29 -10.07 -16.42
N ALA A 100 24.99 -9.80 -16.26
CA ALA A 100 24.35 -9.79 -14.96
C ALA A 100 24.36 -11.21 -14.37
N ARG A 101 24.87 -11.33 -13.14
CA ARG A 101 24.73 -12.54 -12.33
C ARG A 101 23.52 -12.37 -11.41
N GLY A 102 22.89 -13.48 -11.02
CA GLY A 102 21.64 -13.48 -10.26
C GLY A 102 21.73 -12.67 -8.95
N SER A 103 20.57 -12.32 -8.40
CA SER A 103 20.45 -11.59 -7.14
C SER A 103 20.42 -12.52 -5.94
N ILE A 104 20.82 -11.97 -4.79
CA ILE A 104 20.67 -12.60 -3.47
C ILE A 104 19.81 -11.66 -2.64
N PHE A 105 18.74 -12.20 -2.07
CA PHE A 105 17.86 -11.47 -1.16
C PHE A 105 18.18 -11.85 0.29
N PRO A 106 17.91 -10.95 1.27
CA PRO A 106 17.96 -11.33 2.67
C PRO A 106 16.86 -12.35 3.00
N GLU A 107 16.96 -12.96 4.18
CA GLU A 107 15.86 -13.76 4.72
C GLU A 107 14.62 -12.88 4.92
N PHE A 108 13.46 -13.38 4.53
CA PHE A 108 12.18 -12.68 4.69
C PHE A 108 11.49 -13.07 6.01
N GLU A 109 10.59 -12.21 6.46
CA GLU A 109 9.71 -12.51 7.58
C GLU A 109 8.39 -13.08 7.10
N ARG A 110 7.73 -13.89 7.93
CA ARG A 110 6.35 -14.34 7.67
C ARG A 110 5.37 -13.59 8.56
N LYS A 111 4.46 -12.84 7.94
CA LYS A 111 3.53 -11.97 8.66
C LYS A 111 2.08 -12.34 8.37
N GLN A 112 1.28 -12.48 9.43
CA GLN A 112 -0.16 -12.69 9.30
C GLN A 112 -0.86 -11.37 9.01
N PHE A 113 -1.75 -11.36 8.01
CA PHE A 113 -2.60 -10.22 7.69
C PHE A 113 -4.08 -10.56 7.86
N PRO A 114 -4.95 -9.58 8.19
CA PRO A 114 -6.39 -9.84 8.35
C PRO A 114 -7.11 -10.31 7.08
N PHE A 115 -6.51 -10.06 5.91
CA PHE A 115 -7.05 -10.42 4.60
C PHE A 115 -6.54 -11.77 4.07
N SER A 116 -5.60 -12.40 4.78
CA SER A 116 -4.98 -13.67 4.38
C SER A 116 -5.26 -14.72 5.44
N GLU A 117 -5.53 -15.95 5.03
CA GLU A 117 -5.60 -17.09 5.95
C GLU A 117 -4.19 -17.51 6.39
N ASP A 118 -3.21 -17.42 5.50
CA ASP A 118 -1.81 -17.78 5.75
C ASP A 118 -0.92 -16.57 6.07
N ALA A 119 0.16 -16.80 6.81
CA ALA A 119 1.22 -15.82 7.01
C ALA A 119 2.05 -15.68 5.73
N LEU A 120 2.12 -14.46 5.21
CA LEU A 120 2.75 -14.16 3.93
C LEU A 120 4.22 -13.79 4.11
N PRO A 121 5.10 -14.20 3.18
CA PRO A 121 6.50 -13.82 3.18
C PRO A 121 6.69 -12.37 2.72
N VAL A 122 7.31 -11.54 3.55
CA VAL A 122 7.43 -10.09 3.35
C VAL A 122 8.80 -9.56 3.78
N PHE A 123 9.16 -8.41 3.22
CA PHE A 123 10.22 -7.54 3.73
C PHE A 123 9.61 -6.29 4.38
N GLU A 124 10.15 -5.89 5.52
CA GLU A 124 9.80 -4.68 6.29
C GLU A 124 11.08 -4.03 6.82
N GLY A 125 11.03 -2.72 7.08
CA GLY A 125 12.18 -1.92 7.53
C GLY A 125 12.94 -1.28 6.38
#